data_AF-A0A1I7A8G7-F1
#
_entry.id   AF-A0A1I7A8G7-F1
#
_cell.length_a   1.000
_cell.length_b   1.000
_cell.length_c   1.000
_cell.angle_alpha   90.00
_cell.angle_beta   90.00
_cell.angle_gamma   90.00
#
_symmetry.space_group_name_H-M   'P 1'
#
loop_
_entity.id
_entity.type
_entity.pdbx_description
1 polymer ?
#
loop_
_entity_poly.entity_id
_entity_poly.type
_entity_poly.pdbx_seq_one_letter_code
_entity_poly.pdbx_strand_id
1 'polypeptide(L)'
;MTRIICDTMIWYELSKNTIQVPDPKQYTLVCTKLSLMELAFSPNNLIKLAEVQAAIREIVKVKPQIILHYPWDHATSLIDKDFEFDFEIEEDLAIGYLNFLLNHPKEELFPDSFKENLEDISSTRRKNFQEWADFLNNLYGRNNEIKRTLKKYSDANRHLLDFKKWFIHKLNERELGTYSVDTFPWEQFEFYTSIGASYMRKMMFSRMKADGNDENDLRNMIYAQPGDKYWTLEKRWNNLAKEANMTKYLYQHNE
;
A
#
# COMPACT_ATOMS: atom_id res chain seq x y z
N MET A 1 -21.51 -8.32 3.15
CA MET A 1 -20.21 -9.01 3.18
C MET A 1 -19.15 -7.94 3.31
N THR A 2 -18.24 -8.04 4.27
CA THR A 2 -17.24 -7.01 4.55
C THR A 2 -15.99 -7.25 3.71
N ARG A 3 -15.47 -6.23 3.04
CA ARG A 3 -14.22 -6.38 2.28
C ARG A 3 -13.02 -6.37 3.22
N ILE A 4 -12.00 -7.13 2.88
CA ILE A 4 -10.69 -7.11 3.53
C ILE A 4 -9.65 -6.74 2.47
N ILE A 5 -9.13 -5.52 2.55
CA ILE A 5 -8.01 -5.06 1.74
C ILE A 5 -6.74 -5.74 2.23
N CYS A 6 -6.17 -6.61 1.40
CA CYS A 6 -4.98 -7.38 1.75
C CYS A 6 -3.71 -6.66 1.29
N ASP A 7 -2.74 -6.59 2.20
CA ASP A 7 -1.35 -6.34 1.89
C ASP A 7 -0.71 -7.55 1.16
N THR A 8 0.38 -7.33 0.42
CA THR A 8 1.09 -8.35 -0.36
C THR A 8 1.52 -9.53 0.49
N MET A 9 2.04 -9.26 1.70
CA MET A 9 2.49 -10.30 2.63
C MET A 9 1.38 -11.26 3.06
N ILE A 10 0.12 -10.83 3.05
CA ILE A 10 -1.01 -11.71 3.36
C ILE A 10 -1.11 -12.87 2.36
N TRP A 11 -0.89 -12.61 1.07
CA TRP A 11 -0.95 -13.65 0.04
C TRP A 11 0.15 -14.70 0.21
N TYR A 12 1.36 -14.28 0.59
CA TYR A 12 2.44 -15.19 0.92
C TYR A 12 2.10 -16.07 2.13
N GLU A 13 1.56 -15.48 3.20
CA GLU A 13 1.26 -16.23 4.43
C GLU A 13 0.04 -17.16 4.27
N LEU A 14 -0.98 -16.77 3.49
CA LEU A 14 -2.05 -17.67 3.07
C LEU A 14 -1.51 -18.88 2.30
N SER A 15 -0.58 -18.66 1.36
CA SER A 15 0.00 -19.76 0.57
C SER A 15 0.82 -20.76 1.41
N LYS A 16 1.34 -20.31 2.56
CA LYS A 16 2.07 -21.14 3.53
C LYS A 16 1.16 -21.79 4.57
N ASN A 17 -0.13 -21.49 4.56
CA ASN A 17 -1.11 -21.88 5.59
C ASN A 17 -0.71 -21.41 7.02
N THR A 18 0.06 -20.32 7.14
CA THR A 18 0.38 -19.71 8.45
C THR A 18 -0.76 -18.86 8.99
N ILE A 19 -1.65 -18.41 8.10
CA ILE A 19 -2.93 -17.77 8.38
C ILE A 19 -4.02 -18.45 7.54
N GLN A 20 -5.27 -18.43 8.00
CA GLN A 20 -6.38 -19.05 7.27
C GLN A 20 -7.19 -18.02 6.48
N VAL A 21 -7.74 -18.46 5.34
CA VAL A 21 -8.70 -17.66 4.58
C VAL A 21 -9.92 -17.38 5.46
N PRO A 22 -10.31 -16.10 5.66
CA PRO A 22 -11.50 -15.74 6.44
C PRO A 22 -12.78 -16.35 5.88
N ASP A 23 -13.80 -16.51 6.71
CA ASP A 23 -15.10 -17.08 6.31
C ASP A 23 -15.67 -16.32 5.08
N PRO A 24 -15.78 -16.97 3.91
CA PRO A 24 -16.22 -16.32 2.68
C PRO A 24 -17.70 -15.92 2.71
N LYS A 25 -18.48 -16.36 3.72
CA LYS A 25 -19.85 -15.85 3.95
C LYS A 25 -19.86 -14.49 4.63
N GLN A 26 -18.80 -14.15 5.36
CA GLN A 26 -18.68 -12.90 6.11
C GLN A 26 -17.81 -11.89 5.36
N TYR A 27 -16.74 -12.37 4.71
CA TYR A 27 -15.70 -11.53 4.16
C TYR A 27 -15.41 -11.78 2.68
N THR A 28 -15.02 -10.72 1.98
CA THR A 28 -14.46 -10.78 0.62
C THR A 28 -13.03 -10.26 0.68
N LEU A 29 -12.05 -11.09 0.34
CA LEU A 29 -10.67 -10.61 0.22
C LEU A 29 -10.52 -9.72 -1.03
N VAL A 30 -9.69 -8.70 -0.92
CA VAL A 30 -9.38 -7.77 -2.01
C VAL A 30 -7.87 -7.78 -2.28
N CYS A 31 -7.50 -8.09 -3.51
CA CYS A 31 -6.13 -7.96 -4.00
C CYS A 31 -6.01 -6.64 -4.79
N THR A 32 -5.11 -5.77 -4.37
CA THR A 32 -4.95 -4.44 -4.96
C THR A 32 -3.87 -4.45 -6.04
N LYS A 33 -3.91 -3.45 -6.93
CA LYS A 33 -2.88 -3.18 -7.92
C LYS A 33 -1.49 -3.14 -7.30
N LEU A 34 -1.33 -2.51 -6.14
CA LEU A 34 -0.02 -2.45 -5.47
C LEU A 34 0.50 -3.83 -5.10
N SER A 35 -0.36 -4.72 -4.57
CA SER A 35 0.05 -6.09 -4.26
C SER A 35 0.38 -6.91 -5.50
N LEU A 36 -0.39 -6.74 -6.58
CA LEU A 36 -0.09 -7.39 -7.86
C LEU A 36 1.24 -6.91 -8.44
N MET A 37 1.52 -5.60 -8.39
CA MET A 37 2.78 -5.04 -8.85
C MET A 37 3.96 -5.47 -8.00
N GLU A 38 3.80 -5.56 -6.68
CA GLU A 38 4.85 -6.05 -5.80
C GLU A 38 5.18 -7.51 -6.11
N LEU A 39 4.18 -8.36 -6.34
CA LEU A 39 4.40 -9.74 -6.81
C LEU A 39 5.04 -9.80 -8.20
N ALA A 40 4.59 -8.97 -9.15
CA ALA A 40 5.06 -9.00 -10.53
C ALA A 40 6.51 -8.52 -10.68
N PHE A 41 6.95 -7.56 -9.85
CA PHE A 41 8.22 -6.86 -10.01
C PHE A 41 9.12 -6.96 -8.76
N SER A 42 9.00 -8.04 -7.99
CA SER A 42 9.86 -8.30 -6.85
C SER A 42 11.15 -9.02 -7.27
N PRO A 43 12.30 -8.69 -6.66
CA PRO A 43 13.52 -9.51 -6.75
C PRO A 43 13.30 -10.98 -6.31
N ASN A 44 12.27 -11.25 -5.50
CA ASN A 44 11.91 -12.61 -5.11
C ASN A 44 11.54 -13.50 -6.30
N ASN A 45 11.19 -12.91 -7.45
CA ASN A 45 10.88 -13.65 -8.68
C ASN A 45 12.11 -14.41 -9.20
N LEU A 46 13.32 -13.97 -8.85
CA LEU A 46 14.58 -14.64 -9.22
C LEU A 46 15.12 -15.57 -8.13
N ILE A 47 14.92 -15.20 -6.86
CA ILE A 47 15.58 -15.86 -5.72
C ILE A 47 14.65 -16.86 -5.03
N LYS A 48 13.34 -16.59 -5.04
CA LYS A 48 12.30 -17.29 -4.30
C LYS A 48 11.09 -17.58 -5.17
N LEU A 49 11.31 -17.91 -6.45
CA LEU A 49 10.24 -18.11 -7.44
C LEU A 49 9.13 -19.05 -6.94
N ALA A 50 9.50 -20.15 -6.25
CA ALA A 50 8.51 -21.09 -5.72
C ALA A 50 7.57 -20.46 -4.68
N GLU A 51 8.05 -19.54 -3.84
CA GLU A 51 7.23 -18.80 -2.87
C GLU A 51 6.29 -17.83 -3.59
N VAL A 52 6.80 -17.11 -4.60
CA VAL A 52 6.00 -16.19 -5.43
C VAL A 52 4.89 -16.94 -6.16
N GLN A 53 5.23 -18.04 -6.82
CA GLN A 53 4.25 -18.90 -7.51
C GLN A 53 3.20 -19.44 -6.56
N ALA A 54 3.56 -19.80 -5.33
CA ALA A 54 2.60 -20.25 -4.33
C ALA A 54 1.62 -19.13 -3.95
N ALA A 55 2.11 -17.90 -3.74
CA ALA A 55 1.26 -16.73 -3.49
C ALA A 55 0.30 -16.44 -4.66
N ILE A 56 0.80 -16.48 -5.91
CA ILE A 56 -0.03 -16.29 -7.11
C ILE A 56 -1.11 -17.39 -7.22
N ARG A 57 -0.75 -18.64 -6.99
CA ARG A 57 -1.71 -19.76 -6.98
C ARG A 57 -2.77 -19.59 -5.91
N GLU A 58 -2.40 -19.09 -4.73
CA GLU A 58 -3.37 -18.85 -3.66
C GLU A 58 -4.33 -17.72 -4.04
N ILE A 59 -3.87 -16.63 -4.68
CA ILE A 59 -4.74 -15.59 -5.24
C ILE A 59 -5.74 -16.19 -6.24
N VAL A 60 -5.28 -16.99 -7.20
CA VAL A 60 -6.15 -17.63 -8.20
C VAL A 60 -7.15 -18.58 -7.56
N LYS A 61 -6.75 -19.32 -6.52
CA LYS A 61 -7.60 -20.26 -5.79
C LYS A 61 -8.67 -19.55 -4.96
N VAL A 62 -8.28 -18.50 -4.22
CA VAL A 62 -9.19 -17.73 -3.36
C VAL A 62 -10.15 -16.86 -4.17
N LYS A 63 -9.77 -16.45 -5.39
CA LYS A 63 -10.56 -15.60 -6.28
C LYS A 63 -11.03 -14.32 -5.59
N PRO A 64 -10.10 -13.50 -5.06
CA PRO A 64 -10.47 -12.25 -4.41
C PRO A 64 -11.11 -11.28 -5.40
N GLN A 65 -11.77 -10.25 -4.87
CA GLN A 65 -12.04 -9.06 -5.67
C GLN A 65 -10.69 -8.43 -6.04
N ILE A 66 -10.52 -8.06 -7.31
CA ILE A 66 -9.31 -7.40 -7.79
C ILE A 66 -9.62 -5.93 -8.05
N ILE A 67 -8.78 -5.02 -7.53
CA ILE A 67 -8.77 -3.61 -7.89
C ILE A 67 -7.49 -3.35 -8.68
N LEU A 68 -7.62 -3.06 -9.98
CA LEU A 68 -6.48 -2.87 -10.89
C LEU A 68 -5.99 -1.43 -10.98
N HIS A 69 -6.81 -0.47 -10.57
CA HIS A 69 -6.48 0.95 -10.65
C HIS A 69 -5.43 1.36 -9.61
N TYR A 70 -4.59 2.35 -9.93
CA TYR A 70 -3.66 2.91 -8.96
C TYR A 70 -4.39 3.60 -7.80
N PRO A 71 -3.72 3.78 -6.64
CA PRO A 71 -4.38 4.31 -5.44
C PRO A 71 -5.01 5.69 -5.64
N TRP A 72 -4.36 6.55 -6.43
CA TRP A 72 -4.85 7.91 -6.67
C TRP A 72 -6.04 7.94 -7.62
N ASP A 73 -6.05 7.12 -8.66
CA ASP A 73 -7.16 7.02 -9.60
C ASP A 73 -8.36 6.36 -8.90
N HIS A 74 -8.09 5.37 -8.03
CA HIS A 74 -9.10 4.84 -7.14
C HIS A 74 -9.68 5.94 -6.23
N ALA A 75 -8.83 6.78 -5.62
CA ALA A 75 -9.29 7.92 -4.83
C ALA A 75 -10.16 8.88 -5.65
N THR A 76 -9.75 9.23 -6.88
CA THR A 76 -10.54 10.07 -7.78
C THR A 76 -11.91 9.44 -8.07
N SER A 77 -11.96 8.14 -8.39
CA SER A 77 -13.21 7.42 -8.70
C SER A 77 -14.23 7.36 -7.55
N LEU A 78 -13.79 7.54 -6.31
CA LEU A 78 -14.68 7.59 -5.15
C LEU A 78 -15.32 8.97 -4.96
N ILE A 79 -14.70 10.00 -5.55
CA ILE A 79 -15.13 11.40 -5.47
C ILE A 79 -15.97 11.75 -6.71
N ASP A 80 -15.46 11.40 -7.88
CA ASP A 80 -16.08 11.63 -9.17
C ASP A 80 -16.58 10.30 -9.75
N LYS A 81 -17.91 10.18 -9.86
CA LYS A 81 -18.58 8.97 -10.37
C LYS A 81 -18.44 8.84 -11.88
N ASP A 82 -18.14 9.94 -12.56
CA ASP A 82 -17.94 9.99 -14.00
C ASP A 82 -16.46 9.85 -14.36
N PHE A 83 -15.58 9.61 -13.37
CA PHE A 83 -14.16 9.36 -13.59
C PHE A 83 -13.98 8.11 -14.46
N GLU A 84 -13.44 8.31 -15.65
CA GLU A 84 -13.02 7.22 -16.53
C GLU A 84 -11.56 6.87 -16.23
N PHE A 85 -11.31 5.60 -15.95
CA PHE A 85 -9.96 5.11 -15.80
C PHE A 85 -9.26 5.09 -17.16
N ASP A 86 -8.14 5.79 -17.26
CA ASP A 86 -7.28 5.70 -18.44
C ASP A 86 -6.75 4.28 -18.59
N PHE A 87 -6.65 3.82 -19.84
CA PHE A 87 -6.04 2.54 -20.14
C PHE A 87 -4.54 2.57 -19.79
N GLU A 88 -4.13 1.73 -18.85
CA GLU A 88 -2.74 1.62 -18.44
C GLU A 88 -2.10 0.31 -18.90
N ILE A 89 -1.15 0.42 -19.84
CA ILE A 89 -0.30 -0.70 -20.29
C ILE A 89 0.35 -1.44 -19.11
N GLU A 90 0.67 -0.74 -18.02
CA GLU A 90 1.27 -1.34 -16.84
C GLU A 90 0.34 -2.32 -16.09
N GLU A 91 -0.98 -2.18 -16.20
CA GLU A 91 -1.95 -3.16 -15.65
C GLU A 91 -1.85 -4.49 -16.39
N ASP A 92 -1.92 -4.45 -17.72
CA ASP A 92 -1.81 -5.62 -18.57
C ASP A 92 -0.42 -6.26 -18.47
N LEU A 93 0.64 -5.45 -18.35
CA LEU A 93 1.99 -5.96 -18.12
C LEU A 93 2.12 -6.67 -16.77
N ALA A 94 1.57 -6.12 -15.68
CA ALA A 94 1.63 -6.79 -14.38
C ALA A 94 0.91 -8.15 -14.42
N ILE A 95 -0.30 -8.20 -14.99
CA ILE A 95 -1.04 -9.47 -15.15
C ILE A 95 -0.29 -10.44 -16.07
N GLY A 96 0.26 -9.95 -17.18
CA GLY A 96 1.09 -10.72 -18.11
C GLY A 96 2.31 -11.32 -17.43
N TYR A 97 3.01 -10.54 -16.61
CA TYR A 97 4.16 -11.00 -15.81
C TYR A 97 3.74 -12.05 -14.77
N LEU A 98 2.64 -11.84 -14.05
CA LEU A 98 2.16 -12.84 -13.08
C LEU A 98 1.80 -14.16 -13.77
N ASN A 99 1.15 -14.10 -14.94
CA ASN A 99 0.85 -15.28 -15.75
C ASN A 99 2.13 -15.96 -16.23
N PHE A 100 3.13 -15.21 -16.68
CA PHE A 100 4.42 -15.75 -17.06
C PHE A 100 5.09 -16.47 -15.88
N LEU A 101 5.20 -15.80 -14.71
CA LEU A 101 5.79 -16.37 -13.50
C LEU A 101 5.07 -17.64 -13.04
N LEU A 102 3.74 -17.68 -13.10
CA LEU A 102 2.94 -18.82 -12.69
C LEU A 102 3.23 -20.09 -13.52
N ASN A 103 3.50 -19.90 -14.82
CA ASN A 103 3.72 -20.97 -15.78
C ASN A 103 5.21 -21.28 -16.01
N HIS A 104 6.12 -20.43 -15.52
CA HIS A 104 7.56 -20.66 -15.64
C HIS A 104 8.00 -21.90 -14.84
N PRO A 105 8.80 -22.82 -15.42
CA PRO A 105 9.29 -23.99 -14.70
C PRO A 105 10.21 -23.59 -13.54
N LYS A 106 10.01 -24.19 -12.36
CA LYS A 106 10.75 -23.83 -11.13
C LYS A 106 12.26 -24.06 -11.21
N GLU A 107 12.66 -25.04 -12.00
CA GLU A 107 14.05 -25.51 -12.11
C GLU A 107 14.78 -24.90 -13.32
N GLU A 108 14.06 -24.18 -14.18
CA GLU A 108 14.65 -23.57 -15.37
C GLU A 108 15.17 -22.16 -15.07
N LEU A 109 16.39 -21.90 -15.54
CA LEU A 109 16.96 -20.56 -15.55
C LEU A 109 16.11 -19.65 -16.43
N PHE A 110 15.80 -18.46 -15.93
CA PHE A 110 15.25 -17.42 -16.78
C PHE A 110 16.26 -17.07 -17.89
N PRO A 111 15.79 -16.72 -19.10
CA PRO A 111 16.66 -16.12 -20.11
C PRO A 111 17.39 -14.91 -19.53
N ASP A 112 18.67 -14.74 -19.86
CA ASP A 112 19.50 -13.65 -19.31
C ASP A 112 18.85 -12.28 -19.55
N SER A 113 18.25 -12.06 -20.72
CA SER A 113 17.53 -10.82 -21.04
C SER A 113 16.31 -10.57 -20.14
N PHE A 114 15.57 -11.61 -19.75
CA PHE A 114 14.45 -11.46 -18.81
C PHE A 114 14.97 -11.11 -17.41
N LYS A 115 16.04 -11.80 -16.99
CA LYS A 115 16.67 -11.56 -15.69
C LYS A 115 17.21 -10.14 -15.60
N GLU A 116 17.94 -9.68 -16.62
CA GLU A 116 18.47 -8.31 -16.70
C GLU A 116 17.35 -7.27 -16.65
N ASN A 117 16.28 -7.44 -17.44
CA ASN A 117 15.14 -6.53 -17.44
C ASN A 117 14.44 -6.48 -16.07
N LEU A 118 14.23 -7.64 -15.45
CA LEU A 118 13.59 -7.72 -14.14
C LEU A 118 14.48 -7.12 -13.04
N GLU A 119 15.79 -7.34 -13.10
CA GLU A 119 16.77 -6.71 -12.20
C GLU A 119 16.81 -5.20 -12.38
N ASP A 120 16.75 -4.69 -13.61
CA ASP A 120 16.70 -3.26 -13.92
C ASP A 120 15.41 -2.62 -13.38
N ILE A 121 14.24 -3.20 -13.65
CA ILE A 121 12.96 -2.73 -13.12
C ILE A 121 12.95 -2.77 -11.59
N SER A 122 13.36 -3.89 -11.00
CA SER A 122 13.37 -4.07 -9.54
C SER A 122 14.35 -3.11 -8.86
N SER A 123 15.51 -2.89 -9.45
CA SER A 123 16.53 -1.99 -8.92
C SER A 123 16.12 -0.52 -9.05
N THR A 124 15.52 -0.13 -10.17
CA THR A 124 14.97 1.21 -10.38
C THR A 124 13.85 1.51 -9.39
N ARG A 125 12.89 0.59 -9.21
CA ARG A 125 11.83 0.73 -8.20
C ARG A 125 12.41 0.86 -6.80
N ARG A 126 13.32 -0.04 -6.41
CA ARG A 126 13.99 0.00 -5.10
C ARG A 126 14.73 1.32 -4.87
N LYS A 127 15.45 1.80 -5.89
CA LYS A 127 16.18 3.07 -5.82
C LYS A 127 15.22 4.24 -5.61
N ASN A 128 14.15 4.34 -6.39
CA ASN A 128 13.15 5.41 -6.26
C ASN A 128 12.50 5.41 -4.87
N PHE A 129 12.16 4.22 -4.36
CA PHE A 129 11.62 4.05 -3.01
C PHE A 129 12.62 4.45 -1.93
N GLN A 130 13.89 4.08 -2.06
CA GLN A 130 14.94 4.47 -1.12
C GLN A 130 15.22 5.97 -1.16
N GLU A 131 15.28 6.59 -2.35
CA GLU A 131 15.46 8.03 -2.51
C GLU A 131 14.33 8.82 -1.84
N TRP A 132 13.08 8.34 -1.97
CA TRP A 132 11.94 8.92 -1.27
C TRP A 132 12.05 8.77 0.26
N ALA A 133 12.42 7.58 0.74
CA ALA A 133 12.64 7.34 2.16
C ALA A 133 13.76 8.24 2.72
N ASP A 134 14.86 8.38 2.00
CA ASP A 134 15.98 9.26 2.36
C ASP A 134 15.57 10.72 2.37
N PHE A 135 14.77 11.16 1.39
CA PHE A 135 14.18 12.49 1.38
C PHE A 135 13.34 12.75 2.64
N LEU A 136 12.43 11.84 3.01
CA LEU A 136 11.61 11.97 4.22
C LEU A 136 12.48 11.96 5.49
N ASN A 137 13.48 11.08 5.55
CA ASN A 137 14.42 11.00 6.66
C ASN A 137 15.25 12.29 6.80
N ASN A 138 15.61 12.95 5.70
CA ASN A 138 16.30 14.24 5.70
C ASN A 138 15.37 15.38 6.10
N LEU A 139 14.15 15.42 5.54
CA LEU A 139 13.14 16.44 5.83
C LEU A 139 12.76 16.47 7.33
N TYR A 140 12.63 15.28 7.92
CA TYR A 140 12.24 15.09 9.33
C TYR A 140 13.41 14.77 10.26
N GLY A 141 14.63 14.71 9.72
CA GLY A 141 15.90 14.47 10.41
C GLY A 141 16.35 15.66 11.26
N ARG A 142 15.57 16.00 12.29
CA ARG A 142 15.85 17.12 13.19
C ARG A 142 16.68 16.67 14.40
N ASN A 143 17.44 17.59 14.98
CA ASN A 143 18.16 17.35 16.23
C ASN A 143 17.18 17.13 17.42
N ASN A 144 17.65 16.53 18.51
CA ASN A 144 16.80 16.16 19.65
C ASN A 144 16.13 17.35 20.34
N GLU A 145 16.75 18.53 20.31
CA GLU A 145 16.21 19.73 20.94
C GLU A 145 14.98 20.25 20.17
N ILE A 146 15.09 20.35 18.84
CA ILE A 146 13.97 20.70 17.96
C ILE A 146 12.85 19.67 18.09
N LYS A 147 13.17 18.37 18.10
CA LYS A 147 12.18 17.30 18.29
C LYS A 147 11.41 17.45 19.60
N ARG A 148 12.10 17.76 20.71
CA ARG A 148 11.48 17.98 22.02
C ARG A 148 10.56 19.18 22.02
N THR A 149 10.99 20.30 21.42
CA THR A 149 10.18 21.52 21.31
C THR A 149 8.94 21.28 20.47
N LEU A 150 9.07 20.67 19.29
CA LEU A 150 7.92 20.38 18.44
C LEU A 150 6.97 19.37 19.10
N LYS A 151 7.48 18.38 19.83
CA LYS A 151 6.63 17.45 20.62
C LYS A 151 5.82 18.19 21.68
N LYS A 152 6.40 19.18 22.37
CA LYS A 152 5.72 19.99 23.39
C LYS A 152 4.53 20.78 22.82
N TYR A 153 4.68 21.28 21.59
CA TYR A 153 3.66 22.08 20.90
C TYR A 153 2.95 21.28 19.78
N SER A 154 2.98 19.95 19.85
CA SER A 154 2.38 19.10 18.82
C SER A 154 0.87 19.11 18.95
N ASP A 155 0.19 19.43 17.85
CA ASP A 155 -1.26 19.36 17.72
C ASP A 155 -1.62 18.31 16.66
N ALA A 156 -2.29 17.24 17.10
CA ALA A 156 -2.72 16.16 16.22
C ALA A 156 -3.70 16.65 15.13
N ASN A 157 -4.57 17.61 15.45
CA ASN A 157 -5.53 18.15 14.49
C ASN A 157 -4.83 18.95 13.40
N ARG A 158 -3.82 19.74 13.78
CA ARG A 158 -2.98 20.46 12.81
C ARG A 158 -2.23 19.49 11.89
N HIS A 159 -1.63 18.43 12.43
CA HIS A 159 -0.94 17.43 11.61
C HIS A 159 -1.88 16.69 10.65
N LEU A 160 -3.10 16.39 11.09
CA LEU A 160 -4.14 15.84 10.23
C LEU A 160 -4.53 16.82 9.12
N LEU A 161 -4.72 18.11 9.45
CA LEU A 161 -5.02 19.14 8.46
C LEU A 161 -3.88 19.32 7.44
N ASP A 162 -2.63 19.33 7.89
CA ASP A 162 -1.46 19.44 7.02
C ASP A 162 -1.36 18.23 6.07
N PHE A 163 -1.62 17.02 6.58
CA PHE A 163 -1.66 15.81 5.76
C PHE A 163 -2.81 15.84 4.74
N LYS A 164 -4.00 16.30 5.14
CA LYS A 164 -5.14 16.51 4.25
C LYS A 164 -4.83 17.51 3.13
N LYS A 165 -4.17 18.63 3.44
CA LYS A 165 -3.72 19.59 2.43
C LYS A 165 -2.75 18.97 1.43
N TRP A 166 -1.79 18.18 1.92
CA TRP A 166 -0.87 17.45 1.04
C TRP A 166 -1.60 16.43 0.16
N PHE A 167 -2.58 15.71 0.69
CA PHE A 167 -3.40 14.77 -0.08
C PHE A 167 -4.18 15.46 -1.21
N ILE A 168 -4.86 16.57 -0.91
CA ILE A 168 -5.54 17.39 -1.93
C ILE A 168 -4.56 17.88 -2.99
N HIS A 169 -3.38 18.35 -2.57
CA HIS A 169 -2.36 18.79 -3.51
C HIS A 169 -1.94 17.66 -4.45
N LYS A 170 -1.78 16.43 -3.95
CA LYS A 170 -1.46 15.26 -4.78
C LYS A 170 -2.57 14.86 -5.75
N LEU A 171 -3.83 14.99 -5.36
CA LEU A 171 -4.95 14.78 -6.28
C LEU A 171 -5.00 15.87 -7.35
N ASN A 172 -4.90 17.14 -6.96
CA ASN A 172 -4.95 18.28 -7.90
C ASN A 172 -3.74 18.35 -8.85
N GLU A 173 -2.59 17.72 -8.53
CA GLU A 173 -1.47 17.59 -9.47
C GLU A 173 -1.80 16.66 -10.65
N ARG A 174 -2.77 15.76 -10.48
CA ARG A 174 -3.17 14.75 -11.48
C ARG A 174 -4.43 15.14 -12.23
N GLU A 175 -5.36 15.81 -11.56
CA GLU A 175 -6.67 16.13 -12.11
C GLU A 175 -6.73 17.52 -12.75
N LEU A 176 -7.64 17.69 -13.72
CA LEU A 176 -8.00 18.99 -14.29
C LEU A 176 -8.91 19.82 -13.34
N GLY A 177 -9.49 19.16 -12.32
CA GLY A 177 -10.33 19.78 -11.28
C GLY A 177 -9.54 20.24 -10.05
N THR A 178 -10.04 21.27 -9.36
CA THR A 178 -9.44 21.76 -8.11
C THR A 178 -10.29 21.38 -6.90
N TYR A 179 -9.88 20.34 -6.18
CA TYR A 179 -10.45 19.97 -4.89
C TYR A 179 -10.03 20.96 -3.79
N SER A 180 -10.92 21.18 -2.82
CA SER A 180 -10.66 21.99 -1.63
C SER A 180 -10.73 21.12 -0.38
N VAL A 181 -9.95 21.45 0.65
CA VAL A 181 -9.97 20.71 1.92
C VAL A 181 -11.34 20.76 2.59
N ASP A 182 -12.09 21.83 2.44
CA ASP A 182 -13.36 22.02 3.17
C ASP A 182 -14.52 21.24 2.55
N THR A 183 -14.46 20.96 1.25
CA THR A 183 -15.53 20.29 0.49
C THR A 183 -15.22 18.83 0.17
N PHE A 184 -14.06 18.33 0.57
CA PHE A 184 -13.61 16.98 0.24
C PHE A 184 -14.30 15.90 1.10
N PRO A 185 -14.69 14.74 0.53
CA PRO A 185 -15.34 13.65 1.26
C PRO A 185 -14.34 12.87 2.13
N TRP A 186 -13.86 13.50 3.21
CA TRP A 186 -12.81 12.94 4.06
C TRP A 186 -13.16 11.62 4.74
N GLU A 187 -14.44 11.33 4.92
CA GLU A 187 -14.94 10.08 5.49
C GLU A 187 -14.46 8.87 4.67
N GLN A 188 -14.35 9.00 3.35
CA GLN A 188 -13.89 7.93 2.47
C GLN A 188 -12.41 7.60 2.66
N PHE A 189 -11.63 8.54 3.21
CA PHE A 189 -10.17 8.42 3.34
C PHE A 189 -9.73 8.51 4.80
N GLU A 190 -10.65 8.31 5.77
CA GLU A 190 -10.35 8.51 7.19
C GLU A 190 -9.23 7.58 7.67
N PHE A 191 -9.15 6.34 7.17
CA PHE A 191 -8.09 5.40 7.53
C PHE A 191 -6.74 5.91 7.05
N TYR A 192 -6.59 6.08 5.72
CA TYR A 192 -5.37 6.58 5.11
C TYR A 192 -4.88 7.89 5.73
N THR A 193 -5.76 8.90 5.83
CA THR A 193 -5.38 10.24 6.32
C THR A 193 -4.98 10.25 7.79
N SER A 194 -5.64 9.46 8.63
CA SER A 194 -5.31 9.37 10.07
C SER A 194 -3.99 8.64 10.30
N ILE A 195 -3.74 7.54 9.56
CA ILE A 195 -2.47 6.81 9.64
C ILE A 195 -1.33 7.65 9.09
N GLY A 196 -1.51 8.28 7.92
CA GLY A 196 -0.50 9.11 7.28
C GLY A 196 -0.10 10.31 8.13
N ALA A 197 -1.07 11.01 8.71
CA ALA A 197 -0.80 12.10 9.65
C ALA A 197 -0.03 11.61 10.88
N SER A 198 -0.39 10.45 11.43
CA SER A 198 0.29 9.85 12.58
C SER A 198 1.71 9.41 12.25
N TYR A 199 1.92 8.86 11.06
CA TYR A 199 3.21 8.45 10.53
C TYR A 199 4.15 9.66 10.38
N MET A 200 3.72 10.71 9.68
CA MET A 200 4.51 11.95 9.54
C MET A 200 4.81 12.59 10.90
N ARG A 201 3.83 12.61 11.81
CA ARG A 201 4.02 13.09 13.18
C ARG A 201 5.11 12.32 13.93
N LYS A 202 5.13 10.99 13.81
CA LYS A 202 6.16 10.16 14.43
C LYS A 202 7.53 10.35 13.80
N MET A 203 7.61 10.48 12.49
CA MET A 203 8.85 10.82 11.78
C MET A 203 9.47 12.11 12.32
N MET A 204 8.63 13.13 12.58
CA MET A 204 9.09 14.40 13.12
C MET A 204 9.64 14.32 14.55
N PHE A 205 8.99 13.58 15.46
CA PHE A 205 9.28 13.70 16.91
C PHE A 205 9.87 12.45 17.58
N SER A 206 9.94 11.33 16.87
CA SER A 206 10.42 10.06 17.43
C SER A 206 11.74 9.61 16.77
N ARG A 207 12.11 8.35 17.03
CA ARG A 207 13.23 7.66 16.36
C ARG A 207 12.79 6.90 15.10
N MET A 208 11.50 6.95 14.74
CA MET A 208 10.99 6.37 13.51
C MET A 208 11.71 6.96 12.31
N LYS A 209 12.02 6.10 11.34
CA LYS A 209 12.60 6.44 10.06
C LYS A 209 11.74 5.83 8.95
N ALA A 210 11.71 6.53 7.83
CA ALA A 210 11.12 6.03 6.62
C ALA A 210 12.00 4.90 6.06
N ASP A 211 11.34 3.87 5.59
CA ASP A 211 11.84 2.75 4.83
C ASP A 211 11.28 2.84 3.39
N GLY A 212 11.94 2.20 2.43
CA GLY A 212 11.59 2.31 1.02
C GLY A 212 10.14 1.91 0.73
N ASN A 213 9.64 0.85 1.36
CA ASN A 213 8.30 0.34 1.08
C ASN A 213 7.18 1.12 1.77
N ASP A 214 7.49 1.96 2.77
CA ASP A 214 6.47 2.57 3.64
C ASP A 214 5.42 3.36 2.85
N GLU A 215 5.85 4.03 1.77
CA GLU A 215 4.97 4.82 0.91
C GLU A 215 3.95 3.94 0.18
N ASN A 216 4.35 2.76 -0.31
CA ASN A 216 3.42 1.83 -0.95
C ASN A 216 2.45 1.26 0.07
N ASP A 217 2.93 0.86 1.25
CA ASP A 217 2.09 0.30 2.31
C ASP A 217 1.03 1.32 2.76
N LEU A 218 1.46 2.57 2.95
CA LEU A 218 0.56 3.66 3.27
C LEU A 218 -0.46 3.90 2.14
N ARG A 219 -0.03 3.94 0.87
CA ARG A 219 -0.95 4.11 -0.27
C ARG A 219 -1.92 2.94 -0.43
N ASN A 220 -1.55 1.72 -0.03
CA ASN A 220 -2.48 0.59 -0.05
C ASN A 220 -3.68 0.80 0.90
N MET A 221 -3.54 1.66 1.91
CA MET A 221 -4.64 2.02 2.81
C MET A 221 -5.69 2.93 2.16
N ILE A 222 -5.42 3.52 0.99
CA ILE A 222 -6.40 4.33 0.24
C ILE A 222 -7.58 3.47 -0.23
N TYR A 223 -7.35 2.18 -0.52
CA TYR A 223 -8.40 1.27 -0.96
C TYR A 223 -9.39 0.89 0.16
N ALA A 224 -9.10 1.21 1.43
CA ALA A 224 -9.94 0.87 2.56
C ALA A 224 -10.97 1.99 2.84
N GLN A 225 -12.24 1.69 2.59
CA GLN A 225 -13.39 2.58 2.80
C GLN A 225 -14.10 2.29 4.13
N PRO A 226 -14.94 3.21 4.64
CA PRO A 226 -15.75 2.95 5.82
C PRO A 226 -16.52 1.63 5.73
N GLY A 227 -16.31 0.76 6.72
CA GLY A 227 -16.89 -0.58 6.78
C GLY A 227 -15.97 -1.70 6.30
N ASP A 228 -14.92 -1.37 5.53
CA ASP A 228 -13.89 -2.34 5.14
C ASP A 228 -12.93 -2.65 6.30
N LYS A 229 -12.19 -3.75 6.12
CA LYS A 229 -11.03 -4.08 6.92
C LYS A 229 -9.76 -4.01 6.07
N TYR A 230 -8.64 -3.85 6.73
CA TYR A 230 -7.29 -3.83 6.18
C TYR A 230 -6.47 -4.89 6.91
N TRP A 231 -5.83 -5.77 6.17
CA TRP A 231 -5.06 -6.89 6.71
C TRP A 231 -3.60 -6.73 6.35
N THR A 232 -2.78 -6.49 7.38
CA THR A 232 -1.32 -6.45 7.32
C THR A 232 -0.74 -7.12 8.55
N LEU A 233 0.43 -7.75 8.39
CA LEU A 233 1.18 -8.35 9.50
C LEU A 233 2.24 -7.38 10.05
N GLU A 234 2.36 -6.19 9.49
CA GLU A 234 3.36 -5.23 9.89
C GLU A 234 3.00 -4.57 11.22
N LYS A 235 3.88 -4.72 12.20
CA LYS A 235 3.71 -4.11 13.53
C LYS A 235 3.64 -2.58 13.45
N ARG A 236 4.32 -1.97 12.49
CA ARG A 236 4.38 -0.51 12.30
C ARG A 236 2.97 0.05 12.06
N TRP A 237 2.30 -0.42 11.01
CA TRP A 237 0.95 0.03 10.62
C TRP A 237 -0.09 -0.34 11.67
N ASN A 238 -0.03 -1.55 12.22
CA ASN A 238 -0.90 -1.98 13.32
C ASN A 238 -0.79 -1.06 14.56
N ASN A 239 0.42 -0.65 14.94
CA ASN A 239 0.63 0.25 16.07
C ASN A 239 0.16 1.68 15.78
N LEU A 240 0.43 2.19 14.57
CA LEU A 240 -0.05 3.50 14.15
C LEU A 240 -1.59 3.55 14.14
N ALA A 241 -2.25 2.49 13.67
CA ALA A 241 -3.71 2.39 13.70
C ALA A 241 -4.28 2.37 15.12
N LYS A 242 -3.61 1.71 16.07
CA LYS A 242 -4.00 1.78 17.50
C LYS A 242 -3.88 3.20 18.05
N GLU A 243 -2.76 3.87 17.79
CA GLU A 243 -2.51 5.23 18.28
C GLU A 243 -3.43 6.27 17.66
N ALA A 244 -3.82 6.08 16.39
CA ALA A 244 -4.75 6.93 15.68
C ALA A 244 -6.23 6.61 15.96
N ASN A 245 -6.54 5.66 16.85
CA ASN A 245 -7.89 5.15 17.11
C ASN A 245 -8.61 4.61 15.86
N MET A 246 -7.86 3.98 14.95
CA MET A 246 -8.34 3.41 13.68
C MET A 246 -8.36 1.88 13.69
N THR A 247 -8.36 1.25 14.85
CA THR A 247 -8.42 -0.23 14.97
C THR A 247 -9.68 -0.84 14.37
N LYS A 248 -10.75 -0.05 14.21
CA LYS A 248 -11.98 -0.47 13.50
C LYS A 248 -11.71 -0.90 12.06
N TYR A 249 -10.64 -0.42 11.43
CA TYR A 249 -10.20 -0.81 10.10
C TYR A 249 -9.31 -2.05 10.09
N LEU A 250 -8.74 -2.48 11.20
CA LEU A 250 -7.84 -3.64 11.17
C LEU A 250 -8.62 -4.94 11.14
N TYR A 251 -8.25 -5.84 10.24
CA TYR A 251 -8.63 -7.25 10.35
C TYR A 251 -7.72 -7.93 11.38
N GLN A 252 -8.33 -8.59 12.37
CA GLN A 252 -7.62 -9.47 13.28
C GLN A 252 -8.07 -10.88 12.98
N HIS A 253 -7.10 -11.74 12.66
CA HIS A 253 -7.38 -13.17 12.59
C HIS A 253 -7.63 -13.63 14.03
N ASN A 254 -8.88 -13.97 14.34
CA ASN A 254 -9.16 -14.67 15.58
C ASN A 254 -8.64 -16.09 15.41
N GLU A 255 -7.74 -16.51 16.30
CA GLU A 255 -7.30 -17.91 16.43
C GLU A 255 -8.50 -18.86 16.65
#